data_AF-A0A9D0X8E5-F1
#
_entry.id   AF-A0A9D0X8E5-F1
#
_cell.length_a   1.000
_cell.length_b   1.000
_cell.length_c   1.000
_cell.angle_alpha   90.00
_cell.angle_beta   90.00
_cell.angle_gamma   90.00
#
_symmetry.space_group_name_H-M   'P 1'
#
loop_
_entity.id
_entity.type
_entity.pdbx_description
1 polymer ?
#
loop_
_entity_poly.entity_id
_entity_poly.type
_entity_poly.pdbx_seq_one_letter_code
_entity_poly.pdbx_strand_id
1 'polypeptide(L)' 'MILYGTNPIAWSNDDDHSLGADIPLEQCLSEAAEIGFDGIEKGHKMPGEA' A
#
# COMPACT_ATOMS: atom_id res chain seq x y z
N MET A 1 -5.95 22.94 0.47
CA MET A 1 -4.85 22.09 0.98
C MET A 1 -4.70 20.95 0.00
N ILE A 2 -3.47 20.62 -0.39
CA ILE A 2 -3.18 19.49 -1.29
C ILE A 2 -2.82 18.30 -0.40
N LEU A 3 -3.34 17.11 -0.73
CA LEU A 3 -3.00 15.85 -0.09
C LEU A 3 -2.18 15.01 -1.06
N TYR A 4 -1.21 14.27 -0.55
CA TYR A 4 -0.34 13.40 -1.34
C TYR A 4 -0.63 11.94 -1.02
N GLY A 5 -0.95 11.16 -2.05
CA GLY A 5 -1.11 9.71 -1.96
C GLY A 5 -0.01 8.96 -2.69
N THR A 6 0.18 7.69 -2.34
CA THR A 6 1.10 6.78 -3.03
C THR A 6 0.39 5.49 -3.47
N ASN A 7 0.96 4.78 -4.43
CA ASN A 7 0.50 3.45 -4.83
C ASN A 7 1.24 2.37 -4.01
N PRO A 8 0.61 1.25 -3.63
CA PRO A 8 1.25 0.20 -2.84
C PRO A 8 2.32 -0.61 -3.58
N ILE A 9 2.60 -0.36 -4.86
CA ILE A 9 3.57 -1.13 -5.68
C ILE A 9 4.99 -1.19 -5.12
N ALA A 10 5.39 -0.23 -4.29
CA ALA A 10 6.68 -0.27 -3.60
C ALA A 10 6.77 -1.38 -2.52
N TRP A 11 5.62 -1.92 -2.07
CA TRP A 11 5.51 -2.94 -1.03
C TRP A 11 4.86 -4.24 -1.51
N SER A 12 3.97 -4.19 -2.49
CA SER A 12 3.29 -5.37 -3.02
C SER A 12 2.91 -5.18 -4.47
N ASN A 13 3.04 -6.22 -5.28
CA ASN A 13 2.70 -6.16 -6.70
C ASN A 13 1.38 -6.91 -6.99
N ASP A 14 0.47 -6.25 -7.71
CA ASP A 14 -0.85 -6.81 -8.05
C ASP A 14 -0.82 -7.64 -9.35
N ASP A 15 0.22 -7.52 -10.18
CA ASP A 15 0.41 -8.37 -11.37
C ASP A 15 1.15 -9.69 -11.02
N ASP A 16 2.13 -9.62 -10.11
CA ASP A 16 2.89 -10.76 -9.58
C ASP A 16 2.90 -10.74 -8.05
N HIS A 17 1.95 -11.48 -7.47
CA HIS A 17 1.77 -11.55 -6.01
C HIS A 17 2.94 -12.19 -5.26
N SER A 18 3.94 -12.77 -5.93
CA SER A 18 5.14 -13.27 -5.27
C SER A 18 6.07 -12.14 -4.82
N LEU A 19 6.01 -10.99 -5.49
CA LEU A 19 6.83 -9.82 -5.18
C LEU A 19 6.22 -9.03 -4.02
N GLY A 20 6.94 -8.99 -2.90
CA GLY A 20 6.47 -8.36 -1.67
C GLY A 20 5.38 -9.16 -0.95
N ALA A 21 5.25 -10.46 -1.24
CA ALA A 21 4.28 -11.35 -0.59
C ALA A 21 4.44 -11.37 0.94
N ASP A 22 5.69 -11.31 1.40
CA ASP A 22 6.13 -11.32 2.80
C ASP A 22 5.89 -9.99 3.52
N ILE A 23 5.63 -8.89 2.80
CA ILE A 23 5.40 -7.57 3.38
C ILE A 23 3.91 -7.43 3.77
N PRO A 24 3.55 -7.35 5.06
CA PRO A 24 2.15 -7.22 5.47
C PRO A 24 1.58 -5.85 5.11
N LEU A 25 0.24 -5.77 4.99
CA LEU A 25 -0.47 -4.50 4.71
C LEU A 25 -0.11 -3.43 5.76
N GLU A 26 0.00 -3.83 7.02
CA GLU A 26 0.32 -2.96 8.15
C GLU A 26 1.68 -2.27 7.96
N GLN A 27 2.68 -2.99 7.44
CA GLN A 27 4.00 -2.41 7.18
C GLN A 27 3.93 -1.36 6.07
N CYS A 28 3.28 -1.68 4.94
CA CYS A 28 3.05 -0.75 3.84
C CYS A 28 2.38 0.56 4.30
N LEU A 29 1.32 0.45 5.10
CA LEU A 29 0.61 1.61 5.64
C LEU A 29 1.47 2.41 6.63
N SER A 30 2.22 1.74 7.51
CA SER A 30 3.08 2.42 8.48
C SER A 30 4.22 3.18 7.82
N GLU A 31 4.91 2.58 6.84
CA GLU A 31 6.02 3.21 6.15
C GLU A 31 5.56 4.37 5.24
N ALA A 32 4.40 4.22 4.57
CA ALA A 32 3.82 5.32 3.79
C ALA A 32 3.49 6.53 4.67
N ALA A 33 2.97 6.30 5.88
CA ALA A 33 2.69 7.35 6.85
C ALA A 33 3.97 8.01 7.39
N GLU A 34 5.01 7.22 7.67
CA GLU A 34 6.32 7.73 8.12
C GLU A 34 7.02 8.60 7.06
N ILE A 35 6.83 8.29 5.78
CA ILE A 35 7.32 9.11 4.66
C ILE A 35 6.56 10.46 4.55
N GLY A 36 5.32 10.50 5.04
CA GLY A 36 4.47 11.69 5.03
C GLY A 36 3.40 11.69 3.94
N PHE A 37 2.98 10.54 3.43
CA PHE A 37 1.79 10.44 2.58
C PHE A 37 0.52 10.49 3.43
N ASP A 38 -0.49 11.18 2.92
CA ASP A 38 -1.82 11.32 3.54
C ASP A 38 -2.72 10.10 3.27
N GLY A 39 -2.35 9.25 2.31
CA GLY A 39 -3.11 8.07 1.94
C GLY A 39 -2.40 7.16 0.94
N ILE A 40 -3.05 6.04 0.64
CA ILE A 40 -2.56 5.03 -0.29
C ILE A 40 -3.69 4.55 -1.21
N GLU A 41 -3.37 4.20 -2.46
CA GLU A 41 -4.31 3.55 -3.38
C GLU A 41 -4.63 2.11 -2.93
N LYS A 42 -5.78 1.59 -3.38
CA LYS A 42 -6.22 0.23 -3.04
C LYS A 42 -5.47 -0.80 -3.91
N GLY A 43 -4.69 -1.68 -3.28
CA GLY A 43 -4.13 -2.90 -3.88
C GLY A 43 -4.78 -4.18 -3.35
N HIS A 44 -4.32 -5.34 -3.82
CA HIS A 44 -4.94 -6.65 -3.54
C HIS A 44 -4.97 -7.05 -2.05
N LYS A 45 -4.08 -6.48 -1.22
CA LYS A 45 -3.99 -6.79 0.21
C LYS A 45 -5.06 -6.10 1.06
N MET A 46 -5.73 -5.06 0.54
CA MET A 46 -6.79 -4.36 1.28
C MET A 46 -8.13 -5.13 1.22
N PRO A 47 -9.01 -4.95 2.22
CA PRO A 47 -10.34 -5.55 2.19
C PRO A 47 -11.12 -5.26 0.90
N GLY A 48 -11.76 -6.31 0.37
CA GLY A 48 -12.74 -6.22 -0.70
C GLY A 48 -14.05 -5.60 -0.23
N GLU A 49 -15.02 -5.46 -1.14
CA GLU A 49 -16.41 -5.24 -0.73
C GLU A 49 -16.94 -6.52 -0.08
N ALA A 50 -17.77 -6.36 0.97
CA ALA A 50 -18.40 -7.46 1.71
C ALA A 50 -19.72 -7.89 1.06
#